data_AF-A0A8H7LNF4-F1
#
_entry.id   AF-A0A8H7LNF4-F1
#
_cell.length_a   1.000
_cell.length_b   1.000
_cell.length_c   1.000
_cell.angle_alpha   90.00
_cell.angle_beta   90.00
_cell.angle_gamma   90.00
#
_symmetry.space_group_name_H-M   'P 1'
#
loop_
_entity.id
_entity.type
_entity.pdbx_description
1 polymer ?
#
loop_
_entity_poly.entity_id
_entity_poly.type
_entity_poly.pdbx_seq_one_letter_code
_entity_poly.pdbx_strand_id
1 'polypeptide(L)'
;MELNRLSLDYKGIPYRVEYFSFPDIEPKMKELGVPPSSDNHPRYTIPSKPFPMNKWAHANQNSLGRLVIADPSSETNGTPTYISDSLKIAIYLDDKYPAPKYPAIFAPGTRSLQHLIVTQYFPTIGVSIGPIFAPLLPRLLDDRSTEYLNRTRGDRIKPLPDDVASQKWEQVREKFAAFSKSLQLNDGTKDEGPFIMGNVVSFLDFAVGGMVHWIKSLEGEDSARLKDVLEWEGGRWARHWEAMKAIEYKSSRVDG
;
A
#
# COMPACT_ATOMS: atom_id res chain seq x y z
N MET A 1 5.61 -5.78 0.77
CA MET A 1 5.94 -4.56 1.53
C MET A 1 4.72 -3.69 1.62
N GLU A 2 4.45 -3.22 2.83
CA GLU A 2 3.17 -2.69 3.23
C GLU A 2 3.39 -1.23 3.62
N LEU A 3 2.63 -0.28 3.06
CA LEU A 3 2.84 1.18 3.21
C LEU A 3 3.15 1.64 4.65
N ASN A 4 2.59 0.95 5.64
CA ASN A 4 2.79 1.23 7.06
C ASN A 4 4.22 0.95 7.53
N ARG A 5 4.89 -0.10 7.00
CA ARG A 5 6.30 -0.37 7.30
C ARG A 5 7.20 0.74 6.77
N LEU A 6 6.97 1.16 5.52
CA LEU A 6 7.68 2.31 4.94
C LEU A 6 7.42 3.59 5.74
N SER A 7 6.21 3.79 6.26
CA SER A 7 5.89 4.93 7.14
C SER A 7 6.66 4.89 8.45
N LEU A 8 6.79 3.71 9.08
CA LEU A 8 7.55 3.50 10.30
C LEU A 8 9.06 3.65 10.06
N ASP A 9 9.59 3.03 9.00
CA ASP A 9 10.99 3.11 8.57
C ASP A 9 11.39 4.54 8.22
N TYR A 10 10.58 5.26 7.45
CA TYR A 10 10.83 6.65 7.12
C TYR A 10 10.92 7.52 8.38
N LYS A 11 10.04 7.28 9.35
CA LYS A 11 10.10 7.97 10.64
C LYS A 11 11.22 7.47 11.56
N GLY A 12 11.77 6.28 11.33
CA GLY A 12 12.72 5.66 12.25
C GLY A 12 12.07 5.23 13.58
N ILE A 13 10.79 4.83 13.55
CA ILE A 13 10.05 4.39 14.76
C ILE A 13 10.26 2.89 14.94
N PRO A 14 10.86 2.43 16.06
CA PRO A 14 11.08 1.01 16.29
C PRO A 14 9.78 0.21 16.27
N TYR A 15 9.74 -0.89 15.52
CA TYR A 15 8.56 -1.76 15.45
C TYR A 15 8.93 -3.23 15.33
N ARG A 16 8.00 -4.10 15.74
CA ARG A 16 8.03 -5.54 15.49
C ARG A 16 6.86 -5.93 14.59
N VAL A 17 7.01 -7.04 13.86
CA VAL A 17 5.96 -7.55 12.97
C VAL A 17 5.44 -8.87 13.49
N GLU A 18 4.13 -8.95 13.66
CA GLU A 18 3.41 -10.19 13.94
C GLU A 18 2.59 -10.58 12.70
N TYR A 19 2.74 -11.83 12.24
CA TYR A 19 2.06 -12.33 11.05
C TYR A 19 0.91 -13.23 11.45
N PHE A 20 -0.25 -13.02 10.82
CA PHE A 20 -1.45 -13.85 11.00
C PHE A 20 -1.89 -14.43 9.67
N SER A 21 -2.29 -15.70 9.67
CA SER A 21 -3.01 -16.30 8.54
C SER A 21 -4.36 -15.59 8.36
N PHE A 22 -4.83 -15.45 7.11
CA PHE A 22 -6.12 -14.82 6.79
C PHE A 22 -7.32 -15.29 7.62
N PRO A 23 -7.53 -16.60 7.88
CA PRO A 23 -8.64 -17.04 8.71
C PRO A 23 -8.57 -16.51 10.16
N ASP A 24 -7.39 -16.14 10.65
CA ASP A 24 -7.18 -15.72 12.05
C ASP A 24 -7.26 -14.20 12.24
N ILE A 25 -7.19 -13.42 11.16
CA ILE A 25 -7.25 -11.95 11.21
C ILE A 25 -8.56 -11.48 11.87
N GLU A 26 -9.71 -11.93 11.37
CA GLU A 26 -11.01 -11.48 11.90
C GLU A 26 -11.21 -11.83 13.39
N PRO A 27 -11.00 -13.08 13.83
CA PRO A 27 -11.04 -13.42 15.25
C PRO A 27 -10.12 -12.55 16.10
N LYS A 28 -8.86 -12.34 15.65
CA LYS A 28 -7.89 -11.56 16.42
C LYS A 28 -8.27 -10.10 16.52
N MET A 29 -8.75 -9.48 15.43
CA MET A 29 -9.15 -8.08 15.47
C MET A 29 -10.38 -7.84 16.35
N LYS A 30 -11.31 -8.80 16.42
CA LYS A 30 -12.44 -8.76 17.36
C LYS A 30 -11.98 -8.89 18.81
N GLU A 31 -11.06 -9.81 19.09
CA GLU A 31 -10.45 -9.99 20.41
C GLU A 31 -9.77 -8.70 20.89
N LEU A 32 -9.07 -8.01 20.00
CA LEU A 32 -8.36 -6.76 20.28
C LEU A 32 -9.26 -5.51 20.27
N GLY A 33 -10.57 -5.65 20.05
CA GLY A 33 -11.51 -4.53 20.00
C GLY A 33 -11.29 -3.57 18.82
N VAL A 34 -10.58 -4.00 17.79
CA VAL A 34 -10.30 -3.17 16.61
C VAL A 34 -11.56 -3.08 15.75
N PRO A 35 -12.02 -1.88 15.37
CA PRO A 35 -13.19 -1.76 14.51
C PRO A 35 -12.87 -2.27 13.10
N PRO A 36 -13.88 -2.82 12.39
CA PRO A 36 -13.71 -3.23 11.01
C PRO A 36 -13.44 -2.01 10.12
N SER A 37 -12.80 -2.23 8.98
CA SER A 37 -12.34 -1.13 8.13
C SER A 37 -13.45 -0.37 7.41
N SER A 38 -14.73 -0.79 7.50
CA SER A 38 -15.86 -0.10 6.84
C SER A 38 -17.13 -0.19 7.68
N ASP A 39 -17.78 0.95 7.92
CA ASP A 39 -19.03 1.04 8.69
C ASP A 39 -20.22 0.43 7.93
N ASN A 40 -20.26 0.57 6.60
CA ASN A 40 -21.35 0.06 5.77
C ASN A 40 -21.25 -1.45 5.48
N HIS A 41 -20.05 -2.02 5.64
CA HIS A 41 -19.80 -3.45 5.53
C HIS A 41 -18.67 -3.83 6.50
N PRO A 42 -18.97 -4.26 7.74
CA PRO A 42 -17.96 -4.57 8.73
C PRO A 42 -17.08 -5.72 8.24
N ARG A 43 -15.90 -5.37 7.72
CA ARG A 43 -14.95 -6.30 7.10
C ARG A 43 -13.60 -6.13 7.74
N TYR A 44 -13.07 -7.24 8.23
CA TYR A 44 -11.67 -7.41 8.61
C TYR A 44 -10.84 -8.02 7.45
N THR A 45 -11.52 -8.50 6.41
CA THR A 45 -10.91 -9.13 5.23
C THR A 45 -11.63 -8.71 3.94
N ILE A 46 -10.93 -8.81 2.80
CA ILE A 46 -11.44 -8.41 1.47
C ILE A 46 -12.78 -9.16 1.16
N PRO A 47 -13.81 -8.54 0.54
CA PRO A 47 -15.12 -9.14 0.31
C PRO A 47 -15.15 -10.52 -0.39
N SER A 48 -15.88 -11.49 0.15
CA SER A 48 -16.12 -12.83 -0.46
C SER A 48 -17.35 -12.94 -1.38
N LYS A 49 -18.15 -11.88 -1.53
CA LYS A 49 -19.38 -11.89 -2.37
C LYS A 49 -19.21 -11.11 -3.69
N PRO A 50 -19.96 -11.47 -4.75
CA PRO A 50 -19.97 -10.72 -6.01
C PRO A 50 -20.49 -9.31 -5.74
N PHE A 51 -19.68 -8.32 -6.13
CA PHE A 51 -20.00 -6.90 -6.03
C PHE A 51 -19.71 -6.30 -7.40
N PRO A 52 -20.56 -5.40 -7.94
CA PRO A 52 -20.32 -4.80 -9.23
C PRO A 52 -18.98 -4.02 -9.22
N MET A 53 -18.20 -4.16 -10.29
CA MET A 53 -16.82 -3.67 -10.41
C MET A 53 -16.67 -2.18 -10.04
N ASN A 54 -17.70 -1.37 -10.30
CA ASN A 54 -17.77 0.06 -9.98
C ASN A 54 -17.88 0.38 -8.49
N LYS A 55 -18.46 -0.52 -7.67
CA LYS A 55 -18.46 -0.40 -6.19
C LYS A 55 -17.26 -1.09 -5.56
N TRP A 56 -16.52 -1.90 -6.32
CA TRP A 56 -15.31 -2.54 -5.84
C TRP A 56 -14.18 -1.54 -5.60
N ALA A 57 -14.02 -0.52 -6.45
CA ALA A 57 -13.06 0.56 -6.24
C ALA A 57 -13.27 1.32 -4.89
N HIS A 58 -14.53 1.51 -4.48
CA HIS A 58 -14.88 2.10 -3.18
C HIS A 58 -14.68 1.12 -2.01
N ALA A 59 -14.99 -0.16 -2.18
CA ALA A 59 -14.76 -1.18 -1.14
C ALA A 59 -13.27 -1.56 -0.98
N ASN A 60 -12.44 -1.33 -2.00
CA ASN A 60 -11.00 -1.57 -1.98
C ASN A 60 -10.19 -0.39 -1.46
N GLN A 61 -10.80 0.78 -1.20
CA GLN A 61 -10.14 1.88 -0.48
C GLN A 61 -9.50 1.38 0.83
N ASN A 62 -10.09 0.31 1.42
CA ASN A 62 -9.68 -0.26 2.71
C ASN A 62 -9.22 -1.73 2.60
N SER A 63 -8.98 -2.28 1.40
CA SER A 63 -8.47 -3.67 1.24
C SER A 63 -6.98 -3.82 1.50
N LEU A 64 -6.28 -2.71 1.74
CA LEU A 64 -5.01 -2.69 2.47
C LEU A 64 -5.22 -2.87 3.99
N GLY A 65 -6.47 -3.08 4.45
CA GLY A 65 -6.89 -3.33 5.82
C GLY A 65 -6.49 -4.70 6.36
N ARG A 66 -5.22 -5.06 6.20
CA ARG A 66 -4.61 -6.24 6.85
C ARG A 66 -3.60 -5.87 7.92
N LEU A 67 -3.25 -4.60 7.98
CA LEU A 67 -2.27 -4.09 8.92
C LEU A 67 -2.98 -3.22 9.93
N VAL A 68 -2.81 -3.62 11.17
CA VAL A 68 -3.15 -2.85 12.34
C VAL A 68 -1.84 -2.57 13.04
N ILE A 69 -1.59 -1.30 13.37
CA ILE A 69 -0.51 -1.01 14.32
C ILE A 69 -1.09 -1.11 15.73
N ALA A 70 -0.32 -1.73 16.61
CA ALA A 70 -0.56 -1.73 18.04
C ALA A 70 0.53 -0.87 18.68
N ASP A 71 0.18 0.35 19.07
CA ASP A 71 1.10 1.27 19.72
C ASP A 71 1.00 1.08 21.24
N PRO A 72 2.05 0.59 21.91
CA PRO A 72 2.02 0.30 23.34
C PRO A 72 1.68 1.55 24.16
N SER A 73 0.91 1.38 25.23
CA SER A 73 0.69 2.47 26.19
C SER A 73 1.99 2.82 26.91
N SER A 74 2.18 4.11 27.20
CA SER A 74 3.24 4.58 28.08
C SER A 74 2.98 4.28 29.56
N GLU A 75 1.76 3.89 29.91
CA GLU A 75 1.37 3.55 31.27
C GLU A 75 1.61 2.07 31.57
N THR A 76 2.07 1.76 32.78
CA THR A 76 2.18 0.37 33.27
C THR A 76 0.80 -0.26 33.32
N ASN A 77 0.57 -1.33 32.53
CA ASN A 77 -0.72 -1.98 32.29
C ASN A 77 -1.75 -1.19 31.45
N GLY A 78 -1.33 -0.11 30.79
CA GLY A 78 -2.20 0.59 29.85
C GLY A 78 -2.52 -0.25 28.61
N THR A 79 -3.71 -0.07 28.04
CA THR A 79 -4.11 -0.76 26.81
C THR A 79 -3.42 -0.15 25.59
N PRO A 80 -2.88 -0.95 24.66
CA PRO A 80 -2.33 -0.43 23.42
C PRO A 80 -3.37 0.33 22.59
N THR A 81 -2.92 1.35 21.87
CA THR A 81 -3.76 2.02 20.86
C THR A 81 -3.68 1.22 19.57
N TYR A 82 -4.82 0.73 19.10
CA TYR A 82 -4.91 0.03 17.83
C TYR A 82 -5.44 0.95 16.73
N ILE A 83 -4.70 1.05 15.63
CA ILE A 83 -5.10 1.84 14.47
C ILE A 83 -5.11 0.93 13.24
N SER A 84 -6.24 0.89 12.56
CA SER A 84 -6.42 0.25 11.24
C SER A 84 -6.59 1.34 10.17
N ASP A 85 -6.36 0.96 8.90
CA ASP A 85 -6.29 1.84 7.71
C ASP A 85 -4.95 2.57 7.54
N SER A 86 -4.29 2.38 6.40
CA SER A 86 -2.93 2.90 6.17
C SER A 86 -2.85 4.42 6.17
N LEU A 87 -3.89 5.13 5.72
CA LEU A 87 -3.91 6.59 5.78
C LEU A 87 -4.10 7.06 7.21
N LYS A 88 -5.03 6.46 7.96
CA LYS A 88 -5.22 6.77 9.39
C LYS A 88 -3.97 6.48 10.21
N ILE A 89 -3.30 5.36 9.93
CA ILE A 89 -2.01 5.01 10.54
C ILE A 89 -0.97 6.09 10.24
N ALA A 90 -0.78 6.47 8.98
CA ALA A 90 0.20 7.49 8.63
C ALA A 90 -0.11 8.85 9.28
N ILE A 91 -1.38 9.25 9.35
CA ILE A 91 -1.81 10.48 10.05
C ILE A 91 -1.51 10.38 11.54
N TYR A 92 -1.87 9.27 12.18
CA TYR A 92 -1.59 9.02 13.59
C TYR A 92 -0.09 9.08 13.89
N LEU A 93 0.74 8.46 13.05
CA LEU A 93 2.18 8.49 13.21
C LEU A 93 2.74 9.91 13.04
N ASP A 94 2.22 10.71 12.11
CA ASP A 94 2.64 12.11 11.94
C ASP A 94 2.23 13.00 13.13
N ASP A 95 1.05 12.78 13.70
CA ASP A 95 0.55 13.54 14.85
C ASP A 95 1.26 13.16 16.15
N LYS A 96 1.49 11.87 16.39
CA LYS A 96 2.16 11.37 17.61
C LYS A 96 3.67 11.55 17.57
N TYR A 97 4.28 11.45 16.39
CA TYR A 97 5.72 11.57 16.17
C TYR A 97 6.01 12.70 15.16
N PRO A 98 5.95 13.98 15.62
CA PRO A 98 6.09 15.14 14.74
C PRO A 98 7.55 15.55 14.49
N ALA A 99 7.73 16.40 13.49
CA ALA A 99 8.97 17.11 13.19
C ALA A 99 9.36 18.09 14.33
N PRO A 100 10.65 18.43 14.49
CA PRO A 100 11.80 17.98 13.68
C PRO A 100 12.37 16.63 14.11
N LYS A 101 11.90 16.04 15.22
CA LYS A 101 12.45 14.79 15.75
C LYS A 101 12.20 13.60 14.80
N TYR A 102 11.02 13.56 14.19
CA TYR A 102 10.65 12.55 13.21
C TYR A 102 10.28 13.25 11.90
N PRO A 103 10.76 12.79 10.73
CA PRO A 103 10.40 13.41 9.46
C PRO A 103 8.89 13.31 9.20
N ALA A 104 8.32 14.33 8.56
CA ALA A 104 6.89 14.39 8.28
C ALA A 104 6.55 13.56 7.03
N ILE A 105 5.53 12.70 7.13
CA ILE A 105 4.96 11.98 5.97
C ILE A 105 4.05 12.91 5.17
N PHE A 106 3.35 13.82 5.84
CA PHE A 106 2.52 14.85 5.23
C PHE A 106 3.16 16.22 5.44
N ALA A 107 3.71 16.78 4.38
CA ALA A 107 4.11 18.19 4.39
C ALA A 107 2.91 19.09 4.79
N PRO A 108 3.13 20.22 5.50
CA PRO A 108 2.06 21.06 6.02
C PRO A 108 1.03 21.44 4.94
N GLY A 109 -0.25 21.25 5.26
CA GLY A 109 -1.37 21.60 4.35
C GLY A 109 -1.67 20.58 3.25
N THR A 110 -0.95 19.46 3.16
CA THR A 110 -1.06 18.55 1.99
C THR A 110 -1.92 17.31 2.25
N ARG A 111 -2.31 17.03 3.50
CA ARG A 111 -3.11 15.85 3.89
C ARG A 111 -4.36 15.66 3.03
N SER A 112 -5.12 16.74 2.80
CA SER A 112 -6.36 16.70 2.01
C SER A 112 -6.12 16.35 0.53
N LEU A 113 -5.06 16.90 -0.07
CA LEU A 113 -4.69 16.62 -1.46
C LEU A 113 -4.18 15.19 -1.62
N GLN A 114 -3.32 14.73 -0.71
CA GLN A 114 -2.85 13.35 -0.72
C GLN A 114 -4.01 12.36 -0.49
N HIS A 115 -4.94 12.66 0.42
CA HIS A 115 -6.17 11.88 0.58
C HIS A 115 -6.99 11.81 -0.72
N LEU A 116 -7.17 12.94 -1.42
CA LEU A 116 -7.90 12.97 -2.69
C LEU A 116 -7.24 12.05 -3.74
N ILE A 117 -5.92 12.13 -3.88
CA ILE A 117 -5.17 11.30 -4.84
C ILE A 117 -5.30 9.80 -4.49
N VAL A 118 -5.14 9.44 -3.21
CA VAL A 118 -5.24 8.04 -2.76
C VAL A 118 -6.67 7.52 -2.89
N THR A 119 -7.69 8.34 -2.68
CA THR A 119 -9.09 7.89 -2.69
C THR A 119 -9.77 7.97 -4.05
N GLN A 120 -9.29 8.83 -4.95
CA GLN A 120 -9.91 9.05 -6.26
C GLN A 120 -9.03 8.58 -7.42
N TYR A 121 -7.71 8.81 -7.36
CA TYR A 121 -6.82 8.51 -8.47
C TYR A 121 -6.27 7.08 -8.41
N PHE A 122 -5.61 6.69 -7.32
CA PHE A 122 -5.00 5.35 -7.19
C PHE A 122 -5.96 4.17 -7.35
N PRO A 123 -7.26 4.24 -6.96
CA PRO A 123 -8.19 3.16 -7.24
C PRO A 123 -8.37 2.90 -8.74
N THR A 124 -8.17 3.91 -9.60
CA THR A 124 -8.23 3.73 -11.06
C THR A 124 -7.07 2.91 -11.60
N ILE A 125 -5.92 2.91 -10.92
CA ILE A 125 -4.80 2.00 -11.19
C ILE A 125 -5.12 0.62 -10.62
N GLY A 126 -5.66 0.61 -9.38
CA GLY A 126 -6.06 -0.58 -8.64
C GLY A 126 -6.98 -1.54 -9.41
N VAL A 127 -7.96 -1.01 -10.16
CA VAL A 127 -8.90 -1.82 -10.94
C VAL A 127 -8.27 -2.51 -12.16
N SER A 128 -7.13 -2.02 -12.65
CA SER A 128 -6.41 -2.62 -13.77
C SER A 128 -5.32 -3.57 -13.26
N ILE A 129 -4.59 -3.19 -12.21
CA ILE A 129 -3.52 -4.01 -11.66
C ILE A 129 -4.03 -5.20 -10.85
N GLY A 130 -5.10 -5.03 -10.07
CA GLY A 130 -5.61 -6.06 -9.15
C GLY A 130 -5.90 -7.40 -9.83
N PRO A 131 -6.66 -7.45 -10.94
CA PRO A 131 -6.94 -8.68 -11.67
C PRO A 131 -5.71 -9.39 -12.27
N ILE A 132 -4.63 -8.66 -12.60
CA ILE A 132 -3.40 -9.24 -13.14
C ILE A 132 -2.66 -10.04 -12.06
N PHE A 133 -2.60 -9.47 -10.85
CA PHE A 133 -1.78 -10.01 -9.76
C PHE A 133 -2.56 -10.87 -8.76
N ALA A 134 -3.90 -10.77 -8.72
CA ALA A 134 -4.74 -11.59 -7.84
C ALA A 134 -4.49 -13.11 -7.95
N PRO A 135 -4.27 -13.69 -9.16
CA PRO A 135 -3.95 -15.11 -9.31
C PRO A 135 -2.59 -15.52 -8.75
N LEU A 136 -1.68 -14.55 -8.57
CA LEU A 136 -0.33 -14.79 -8.05
C LEU A 136 -0.29 -14.70 -6.52
N LEU A 137 -1.34 -14.18 -5.87
CA LEU A 137 -1.40 -14.03 -4.41
C LEU A 137 -1.04 -15.31 -3.63
N PRO A 138 -1.49 -16.52 -4.00
CA PRO A 138 -1.10 -17.75 -3.30
C PRO A 138 0.40 -17.95 -3.14
N ARG A 139 1.25 -17.38 -4.00
CA ARG A 139 2.71 -17.47 -3.90
C ARG A 139 3.29 -16.77 -2.67
N LEU A 140 2.55 -15.83 -2.09
CA LEU A 140 2.98 -15.03 -0.93
C LEU A 140 2.31 -15.44 0.38
N LEU A 141 1.46 -16.46 0.35
CA LEU A 141 0.58 -16.80 1.45
C LEU A 141 0.93 -18.17 2.03
N ASP A 142 0.74 -18.32 3.33
CA ASP A 142 0.73 -19.64 3.96
C ASP A 142 -0.44 -20.50 3.44
N ASP A 143 -0.34 -21.81 3.61
CA ASP A 143 -1.31 -22.77 3.08
C ASP A 143 -2.75 -22.48 3.54
N ARG A 144 -2.95 -22.08 4.80
CA ARG A 144 -4.27 -21.77 5.35
C ARG A 144 -4.83 -20.50 4.71
N SER A 145 -3.99 -19.49 4.51
CA SER A 145 -4.37 -18.26 3.81
C SER A 145 -4.68 -18.50 2.32
N THR A 146 -3.94 -19.40 1.67
CA THR A 146 -4.19 -19.82 0.28
C THR A 146 -5.51 -20.57 0.16
N GLU A 147 -5.79 -21.54 1.03
CA GLU A 147 -7.06 -22.26 1.07
C GLU A 147 -8.23 -21.29 1.31
N TYR A 148 -8.10 -20.40 2.30
CA TYR A 148 -9.09 -19.36 2.57
C TYR A 148 -9.33 -18.48 1.35
N LEU A 149 -8.26 -18.03 0.66
CA LEU A 149 -8.36 -17.22 -0.54
C LEU A 149 -9.11 -17.95 -1.64
N ASN A 150 -8.73 -19.20 -1.93
CA ASN A 150 -9.36 -20.03 -2.96
C ASN A 150 -10.86 -20.21 -2.69
N ARG A 151 -11.21 -20.58 -1.46
CA ARG A 151 -12.60 -20.79 -1.03
C ARG A 151 -13.44 -19.51 -1.09
N THR A 152 -12.86 -18.36 -0.76
CA THR A 152 -13.61 -17.11 -0.64
C THR A 152 -13.63 -16.25 -1.91
N ARG A 153 -12.71 -16.49 -2.86
CA ARG A 153 -12.55 -15.64 -4.05
C ARG A 153 -12.97 -16.30 -5.35
N GLY A 154 -13.02 -17.63 -5.40
CA GLY A 154 -13.50 -18.38 -6.57
C GLY A 154 -12.85 -17.90 -7.87
N ASP A 155 -13.68 -17.59 -8.87
CA ASP A 155 -13.21 -17.19 -10.21
C ASP A 155 -12.37 -15.89 -10.24
N ARG A 156 -12.41 -15.08 -9.18
CA ARG A 156 -11.73 -13.77 -9.14
C ARG A 156 -10.21 -13.85 -9.01
N ILE A 157 -9.70 -15.02 -8.66
CA ILE A 157 -8.26 -15.30 -8.58
C ILE A 157 -7.82 -16.24 -9.71
N LYS A 158 -8.67 -16.49 -10.71
CA LYS A 158 -8.28 -17.20 -11.92
C LYS A 158 -7.47 -16.27 -12.83
N PRO A 159 -6.45 -16.77 -13.53
CA PRO A 159 -5.72 -16.01 -14.55
C PRO A 159 -6.67 -15.41 -15.59
N LEU A 160 -6.33 -14.20 -16.03
CA LEU A 160 -6.98 -13.57 -17.18
C LEU A 160 -6.44 -14.16 -18.48
N PRO A 161 -7.21 -14.13 -19.58
CA PRO A 161 -6.66 -14.29 -20.93
C PRO A 161 -5.53 -13.30 -21.21
N ASP A 162 -4.52 -13.70 -21.98
CA ASP A 162 -3.30 -12.92 -22.21
C ASP A 162 -3.56 -11.56 -22.87
N ASP A 163 -4.51 -11.49 -23.80
CA ASP A 163 -4.94 -10.24 -24.46
C ASP A 163 -5.59 -9.27 -23.47
N VAL A 164 -6.45 -9.79 -22.58
CA VAL A 164 -7.11 -9.00 -21.53
C VAL A 164 -6.10 -8.51 -20.49
N ALA A 165 -5.16 -9.38 -20.10
CA ALA A 165 -4.09 -9.02 -19.16
C ALA A 165 -3.19 -7.91 -19.76
N SER A 166 -2.84 -8.02 -21.04
CA SER A 166 -2.02 -7.05 -21.76
C SER A 166 -2.74 -5.70 -21.88
N GLN A 167 -4.04 -5.69 -22.22
CA GLN A 167 -4.84 -4.47 -22.28
C GLN A 167 -4.92 -3.76 -20.91
N LYS A 168 -5.09 -4.52 -19.83
CA LYS A 168 -5.10 -3.95 -18.47
C LYS A 168 -3.73 -3.40 -18.08
N TRP A 169 -2.65 -4.07 -18.47
CA TRP A 169 -1.30 -3.59 -18.20
C TRP A 169 -1.02 -2.28 -18.92
N GLU A 170 -1.47 -2.16 -20.18
CA GLU A 170 -1.39 -0.90 -20.93
C GLU A 170 -2.16 0.23 -20.23
N GLN A 171 -3.36 -0.04 -19.70
CA GLN A 171 -4.10 0.95 -18.91
C GLN A 171 -3.32 1.40 -17.65
N VAL A 172 -2.59 0.50 -17.00
CA VAL A 172 -1.71 0.88 -15.87
C VAL A 172 -0.63 1.84 -16.37
N ARG A 173 0.05 1.52 -17.47
CA ARG A 173 1.05 2.39 -18.10
C ARG A 173 0.50 3.78 -18.41
N GLU A 174 -0.66 3.86 -19.05
CA GLU A 174 -1.31 5.14 -19.38
C GLU A 174 -1.61 6.00 -18.14
N LYS A 175 -2.06 5.38 -17.04
CA LYS A 175 -2.30 6.09 -15.77
C LYS A 175 -0.99 6.55 -15.12
N PHE A 176 0.08 5.77 -15.21
CA PHE A 176 1.41 6.20 -14.75
C PHE A 176 1.94 7.35 -15.60
N ALA A 177 1.81 7.29 -16.92
CA ALA A 177 2.18 8.37 -17.83
C ALA A 177 1.40 9.67 -17.54
N ALA A 178 0.08 9.59 -17.35
CA ALA A 178 -0.75 10.74 -16.99
C ALA A 178 -0.37 11.33 -15.63
N PHE A 179 -0.05 10.48 -14.65
CA PHE A 179 0.40 10.93 -13.34
C PHE A 179 1.77 11.62 -13.44
N SER A 180 2.72 11.00 -14.15
CA SER A 180 4.06 11.54 -14.41
C SER A 180 4.03 12.91 -15.07
N LYS A 181 3.11 13.17 -16.02
CA LYS A 181 2.90 14.51 -16.59
C LYS A 181 2.58 15.57 -15.54
N SER A 182 1.86 15.21 -14.48
CA SER A 182 1.58 16.13 -13.37
C SER A 182 2.83 16.35 -12.51
N LEU A 183 3.64 15.31 -12.30
CA LEU A 183 4.89 15.40 -11.53
C LEU A 183 5.96 16.24 -12.23
N GLN A 184 5.95 16.30 -13.56
CA GLN A 184 6.86 17.12 -14.37
C GLN A 184 6.77 18.62 -14.04
N LEU A 185 5.71 19.08 -13.38
CA LEU A 185 5.60 20.45 -12.89
C LEU A 185 6.69 20.81 -11.86
N ASN A 186 7.29 19.81 -11.21
CA ASN A 186 8.41 20.00 -10.30
C ASN A 186 9.78 19.95 -11.01
N ASP A 187 9.85 19.41 -12.22
CA ASP A 187 11.12 19.21 -12.93
C ASP A 187 11.73 20.57 -13.34
N GLY A 188 13.05 20.75 -13.15
CA GLY A 188 13.74 22.01 -13.43
C GLY A 188 13.47 23.12 -12.41
N THR A 189 12.72 22.83 -11.35
CA THR A 189 12.48 23.74 -10.23
C THR A 189 13.38 23.40 -9.04
N LYS A 190 13.43 24.26 -8.03
CA LYS A 190 14.11 23.95 -6.75
C LYS A 190 13.52 22.75 -6.01
N ASP A 191 12.29 22.36 -6.37
CA ASP A 191 11.54 21.28 -5.76
C ASP A 191 11.72 19.97 -6.54
N GLU A 192 12.56 19.93 -7.59
CA GLU A 192 12.86 18.71 -8.35
C GLU A 192 13.41 17.60 -7.45
N GLY A 193 12.89 16.38 -7.62
CA GLY A 193 13.39 15.21 -6.90
C GLY A 193 12.70 13.93 -7.32
N PRO A 194 13.11 12.79 -6.70
CA PRO A 194 12.64 11.47 -7.09
C PRO A 194 11.23 11.14 -6.56
N PHE A 195 10.68 11.96 -5.67
CA PHE A 195 9.41 11.70 -4.99
C PHE A 195 8.22 12.34 -5.71
N ILE A 196 7.02 11.92 -5.35
CA ILE A 196 5.76 12.44 -5.90
C ILE A 196 5.62 13.94 -5.62
N MET A 197 6.05 14.39 -4.45
CA MET A 197 6.09 15.82 -4.11
C MET A 197 7.44 16.47 -4.43
N GLY A 198 8.19 15.91 -5.39
CA GLY A 198 9.48 16.44 -5.82
C GLY A 198 10.62 15.96 -4.92
N ASN A 199 11.27 16.87 -4.20
CA ASN A 199 12.36 16.53 -3.27
C ASN A 199 11.88 16.15 -1.85
N VAL A 200 10.57 16.15 -1.61
CA VAL A 200 9.96 15.79 -0.31
C VAL A 200 9.23 14.46 -0.40
N VAL A 201 9.51 13.56 0.55
CA VAL A 201 8.77 12.29 0.71
C VAL A 201 7.33 12.58 1.13
N SER A 202 6.40 11.82 0.58
CA SER A 202 4.98 11.91 0.87
C SER A 202 4.36 10.52 1.08
N PHE A 203 3.13 10.48 1.62
CA PHE A 203 2.38 9.23 1.72
C PHE A 203 2.12 8.57 0.34
N LEU A 204 2.10 9.37 -0.72
CA LEU A 204 1.90 8.89 -2.10
C LEU A 204 3.08 8.04 -2.58
N ASP A 205 4.30 8.37 -2.15
CA ASP A 205 5.52 7.61 -2.46
C ASP A 205 5.44 6.19 -1.88
N PHE A 206 4.88 6.04 -0.68
CA PHE A 206 4.70 4.74 -0.05
C PHE A 206 3.70 3.86 -0.81
N ALA A 207 2.69 4.46 -1.45
CA ALA A 207 1.74 3.72 -2.27
C ALA A 207 2.37 3.24 -3.58
N VAL A 208 3.11 4.12 -4.26
CA VAL A 208 3.80 3.76 -5.51
C VAL A 208 4.93 2.77 -5.24
N GLY A 209 5.75 3.00 -4.21
CA GLY A 209 6.81 2.08 -3.79
C GLY A 209 6.27 0.73 -3.33
N GLY A 210 5.13 0.72 -2.63
CA GLY A 210 4.41 -0.50 -2.26
C GLY A 210 3.98 -1.32 -3.48
N MET A 211 3.47 -0.66 -4.53
CA MET A 211 3.12 -1.32 -5.80
C MET A 211 4.34 -1.95 -6.47
N VAL A 212 5.44 -1.21 -6.63
CA VAL A 212 6.67 -1.73 -7.27
C VAL A 212 7.22 -2.94 -6.53
N HIS A 213 7.28 -2.87 -5.19
CA HIS A 213 7.68 -4.01 -4.38
C HIS A 213 6.72 -5.18 -4.49
N TRP A 214 5.42 -4.92 -4.60
CA TRP A 214 4.42 -5.99 -4.74
C TRP A 214 4.60 -6.78 -6.04
N ILE A 215 4.87 -6.09 -7.16
CA ILE A 215 5.23 -6.74 -8.44
C ILE A 215 6.47 -7.61 -8.26
N LYS A 216 7.54 -7.03 -7.70
CA LYS A 216 8.79 -7.75 -7.41
C LYS A 216 8.57 -8.98 -6.53
N SER A 217 7.70 -8.89 -5.52
CA SER A 217 7.39 -10.01 -4.62
C SER A 217 6.64 -11.14 -5.34
N LEU A 218 5.72 -10.81 -6.24
CA LEU A 218 4.85 -11.80 -6.91
C LEU A 218 5.50 -12.47 -8.13
N GLU A 219 6.27 -11.71 -8.89
CA GLU A 219 6.85 -12.14 -10.16
C GLU A 219 8.38 -12.31 -10.11
N GLY A 220 9.05 -11.83 -9.05
CA GLY A 220 10.50 -11.93 -8.88
C GLY A 220 11.28 -10.78 -9.52
N GLU A 221 12.61 -10.78 -9.32
CA GLU A 221 13.53 -9.75 -9.83
C GLU A 221 13.59 -9.71 -11.36
N ASP A 222 13.38 -10.86 -12.02
CA ASP A 222 13.44 -10.99 -13.47
C ASP A 222 12.14 -10.61 -14.19
N SER A 223 11.11 -10.18 -13.44
CA SER A 223 9.79 -9.80 -13.97
C SER A 223 9.89 -8.79 -15.12
N ALA A 224 9.25 -9.12 -16.25
CA ALA A 224 9.10 -8.21 -17.37
C ALA A 224 8.31 -6.95 -16.98
N ARG A 225 7.24 -7.09 -16.17
CA ARG A 225 6.44 -5.95 -15.70
C ARG A 225 7.22 -5.06 -14.74
N LEU A 226 8.09 -5.64 -13.91
CA LEU A 226 8.98 -4.86 -13.06
C LEU A 226 9.93 -4.02 -13.92
N LYS A 227 10.57 -4.64 -14.91
CA LYS A 227 11.46 -3.95 -15.87
C LYS A 227 10.72 -2.84 -16.62
N ASP A 228 9.53 -3.12 -17.14
CA ASP A 228 8.66 -2.13 -17.80
C ASP A 228 8.46 -0.89 -16.91
N VAL A 229 7.95 -1.08 -15.69
CA VAL A 229 7.66 0.02 -14.75
C VAL A 229 8.90 0.86 -14.51
N LEU A 230 10.06 0.23 -14.31
CA LEU A 230 11.31 0.92 -14.03
C LEU A 230 11.82 1.72 -15.23
N GLU A 231 11.49 1.33 -16.46
CA GLU A 231 11.87 2.04 -17.69
C GLU A 231 10.90 3.17 -18.09
N TRP A 232 9.66 3.14 -17.60
CA TRP A 232 8.64 4.14 -17.95
C TRP A 232 9.06 5.59 -17.63
N GLU A 233 8.58 6.50 -18.49
CA GLU A 233 8.86 7.94 -18.46
C GLU A 233 10.34 8.30 -18.28
N GLY A 234 11.22 7.64 -19.04
CA GLY A 234 12.66 7.90 -19.01
C GLY A 234 13.30 7.51 -17.68
N GLY A 235 12.84 6.39 -17.10
CA GLY A 235 13.36 5.88 -15.84
C GLY A 235 12.94 6.67 -14.59
N ARG A 236 11.84 7.44 -14.64
CA ARG A 236 11.35 8.19 -13.46
C ARG A 236 11.09 7.25 -12.30
N TRP A 237 10.39 6.14 -12.57
CA TRP A 237 10.02 5.20 -11.52
C TRP A 237 11.19 4.36 -11.03
N ALA A 238 12.24 4.15 -11.84
CA ALA A 238 13.51 3.64 -11.34
C ALA A 238 14.15 4.59 -10.31
N ARG A 239 14.24 5.89 -10.61
CA ARG A 239 14.78 6.88 -9.66
C ARG A 239 13.95 6.93 -8.36
N HIS A 240 12.62 6.94 -8.49
CA HIS A 240 11.71 6.84 -7.35
C HIS A 240 11.96 5.55 -6.54
N TRP A 241 12.07 4.40 -7.21
CA TRP A 241 12.28 3.11 -6.56
C TRP A 241 13.63 3.04 -5.81
N GLU A 242 14.71 3.57 -6.38
CA GLU A 242 15.99 3.69 -5.68
C GLU A 242 15.88 4.56 -4.42
N ALA A 243 15.16 5.69 -4.49
CA ALA A 243 14.91 6.53 -3.34
C ALA A 243 14.09 5.81 -2.26
N MET A 244 13.10 5.01 -2.66
CA MET A 244 12.31 4.18 -1.74
C MET A 244 13.13 3.08 -1.08
N LYS A 245 14.03 2.41 -1.81
CA LYS A 245 14.96 1.42 -1.22
C LYS A 245 15.90 2.05 -0.20
N ALA A 246 16.31 3.31 -0.40
CA ALA A 246 17.14 4.01 0.59
C ALA A 246 16.42 4.24 1.92
N ILE A 247 15.08 4.35 1.91
CA ILE A 247 14.25 4.38 3.12
C ILE A 247 14.18 2.98 3.73
N GLU A 248 13.87 1.96 2.93
CA GLU A 248 13.77 0.56 3.40
C GLU A 248 15.08 0.04 4.00
N TYR A 249 16.24 0.41 3.44
CA TYR A 249 17.54 0.01 3.95
C TYR A 249 17.81 0.54 5.37
N LYS A 250 17.15 1.64 5.76
CA LYS A 250 17.22 2.20 7.11
C LYS A 250 16.10 1.64 8.00
N SER A 251 15.75 0.37 7.81
CA SER A 251 14.62 -0.21 8.52
C SER A 251 14.77 -0.06 10.03
N SER A 252 13.67 0.35 10.65
CA SER A 252 13.53 0.51 12.09
C SER A 252 12.97 -0.74 12.77
N ARG A 253 12.85 -1.84 12.02
CA ARG A 253 12.40 -3.11 12.57
C ARG A 253 13.41 -3.61 13.61
N VAL A 254 12.89 -3.99 14.77
CA VAL A 254 13.67 -4.69 15.81
C VAL A 254 13.41 -6.18 15.74
N ASP A 255 14.46 -6.98 15.86
CA ASP A 255 14.34 -8.42 16.05
C ASP A 255 13.84 -8.68 17.48
N GLY A 256 12.85 -9.56 17.58
CA GLY A 256 12.22 -9.96 18.84
C GLY A 256 12.82 -11.23 19.40
#